data_AF-S0FD71-F1
#
_entry.id   AF-S0FD71-F1
#
_cell.length_a   1.000
_cell.length_b   1.000
_cell.length_c   1.000
_cell.angle_alpha   90.00
_cell.angle_beta   90.00
_cell.angle_gamma   90.00
#
_symmetry.space_group_name_H-M   'P 1'
#
loop_
_entity.id
_entity.type
_entity.pdbx_description
1 polymer ?
#
loop_
_entity_poly.entity_id
_entity_poly.type
_entity_poly.pdbx_seq_one_letter_code
_entity_poly.pdbx_strand_id
1 'polypeptide(L)'
;MHFSLDGRLLREHKIGVRGFEIALLPDHSWSIFTNNLRQPESDTITLLDIYDGTNGTSRHLIDGYTNLGNQLLPSFQQNRVFTHSRNDREVLFAHPLSNHIWSITSQDSVRIKYTLDFGEKNPPEDAPEMIHPDESPADAVMKYWPVYGFNSCWENNRYLYIQAFVDKQLKDILFDKQSRQLYAGWMTDDLIYCQIRPVEATDELLVGYITADDLISLEDYLNSRPEEKQPEQVTRLIERAQEEGNPIVCLYHMK
;
A
#
# COMPACT_ATOMS: atom_id res chain seq x y z
N MET A 1 7.51 -12.32 -16.12
CA MET A 1 8.82 -12.43 -16.80
C MET A 1 9.90 -12.48 -15.73
N HIS A 2 10.96 -13.27 -15.90
CA HIS A 2 12.09 -13.31 -14.97
C HIS A 2 13.33 -12.71 -15.63
N PHE A 3 13.97 -11.77 -14.96
CA PHE A 3 15.19 -11.11 -15.43
C PHE A 3 16.35 -11.41 -14.47
N SER A 4 17.57 -11.43 -14.98
CA SER A 4 18.78 -11.37 -14.15
C SER A 4 19.00 -9.94 -13.62
N LEU A 5 19.89 -9.80 -12.65
CA LEU A 5 20.21 -8.49 -12.05
C LEU A 5 20.83 -7.50 -13.04
N ASP A 6 21.46 -7.98 -14.11
CA ASP A 6 21.98 -7.16 -15.21
C ASP A 6 20.91 -6.86 -16.29
N GLY A 7 19.64 -7.21 -16.04
CA GLY A 7 18.49 -6.85 -16.87
C GLY A 7 18.22 -7.80 -18.04
N ARG A 8 18.90 -8.95 -18.15
CA ARG A 8 18.65 -9.90 -19.23
C ARG A 8 17.42 -10.76 -18.94
N LEU A 9 16.55 -10.93 -19.93
CA LEU A 9 15.41 -11.85 -19.84
C LEU A 9 15.93 -13.29 -19.73
N LEU A 10 15.60 -13.97 -18.64
CA LEU A 10 15.98 -15.36 -18.38
C LEU A 10 14.92 -16.33 -18.88
N ARG A 11 13.65 -16.05 -18.53
CA ARG A 11 12.51 -16.87 -18.93
C ARG A 11 11.20 -16.14 -18.77
N GLU A 12 10.20 -16.61 -19.50
CA GLU A 12 8.80 -16.28 -19.29
C GLU A 12 8.09 -17.48 -18.66
N HIS A 13 7.17 -17.20 -17.74
CA HIS A 13 6.32 -18.23 -17.15
C HIS A 13 4.89 -17.74 -17.22
N LYS A 14 4.00 -18.59 -17.72
CA LYS A 14 2.58 -18.29 -17.83
C LYS A 14 1.88 -18.62 -16.52
N ILE A 15 1.22 -17.64 -15.92
CA ILE A 15 0.45 -17.81 -14.70
C ILE A 15 -0.97 -18.24 -15.09
N GLY A 16 -1.48 -19.31 -14.47
CA GLY A 16 -2.83 -19.84 -14.73
C GLY A 16 -3.98 -19.01 -14.14
N VAL A 17 -3.65 -18.00 -13.34
CA VAL A 17 -4.59 -17.15 -12.61
C VAL A 17 -4.53 -15.72 -13.16
N ARG A 18 -5.70 -15.06 -13.24
CA ARG A 18 -5.79 -13.65 -13.64
C ARG A 18 -5.55 -12.75 -12.43
N GLY A 19 -4.66 -11.76 -12.58
CA GLY A 19 -4.40 -10.78 -11.52
C GLY A 19 -3.60 -9.58 -11.99
N PHE A 20 -3.41 -8.63 -11.08
CA PHE A 20 -2.83 -7.31 -11.34
C PHE A 20 -1.45 -7.13 -10.68
N GLU A 21 -1.25 -7.76 -9.53
CA GLU A 21 0.00 -7.73 -8.77
C GLU A 21 0.33 -9.14 -8.29
N ILE A 22 1.62 -9.45 -8.19
CA ILE A 22 2.12 -10.75 -7.73
C ILE A 22 3.22 -10.57 -6.70
N ALA A 23 3.25 -11.46 -5.71
CA ALA A 23 4.32 -11.55 -4.74
C ALA A 23 4.80 -13.00 -4.59
N LEU A 24 6.11 -13.19 -4.60
CA LEU A 24 6.73 -14.49 -4.35
C LEU A 24 6.67 -14.80 -2.85
N LEU A 25 6.13 -15.97 -2.51
CA LEU A 25 6.06 -16.49 -1.15
C LEU A 25 7.33 -17.28 -0.78
N PRO A 26 7.58 -17.49 0.53
CA PRO A 26 8.73 -18.26 1.02
C PRO A 26 8.80 -19.70 0.51
N ASP A 27 7.66 -20.33 0.26
CA ASP A 27 7.55 -21.68 -0.30
C ASP A 27 7.66 -21.71 -1.83
N HIS A 28 7.99 -20.57 -2.45
CA HIS A 28 8.10 -20.33 -3.88
C HIS A 28 6.78 -20.33 -4.67
N SER A 29 5.63 -20.44 -3.99
CA SER A 29 4.34 -20.16 -4.62
C SER A 29 4.15 -18.64 -4.84
N TRP A 30 3.16 -18.27 -5.65
CA TRP A 30 2.87 -16.87 -5.99
C TRP A 30 1.53 -16.45 -5.41
N SER A 31 1.58 -15.42 -4.58
CA SER A 31 0.42 -14.67 -4.14
C SER A 31 0.00 -13.71 -5.24
N ILE A 32 -1.28 -13.75 -5.64
CA ILE A 32 -1.81 -13.03 -6.80
C ILE A 32 -3.01 -12.22 -6.37
N PHE A 33 -2.91 -10.90 -6.51
CA PHE A 33 -4.03 -10.01 -6.30
C PHE A 33 -4.93 -10.02 -7.53
N THR A 34 -6.15 -10.52 -7.37
CA THR A 34 -7.10 -10.76 -8.46
C THR A 34 -8.09 -9.62 -8.64
N ASN A 35 -8.15 -8.65 -7.72
CA ASN A 35 -8.97 -7.44 -7.79
C ASN A 35 -10.45 -7.72 -8.15
N ASN A 36 -11.08 -8.68 -7.45
CA ASN A 36 -12.49 -9.02 -7.64
C ASN A 36 -12.83 -9.56 -9.04
N LEU A 37 -11.85 -10.14 -9.74
CA LEU A 37 -12.10 -10.80 -11.02
C LEU A 37 -12.80 -12.14 -10.81
N ARG A 38 -13.81 -12.41 -11.65
CA ARG A 38 -14.39 -13.74 -11.78
C ARG A 38 -13.37 -14.68 -12.42
N GLN A 39 -13.08 -15.79 -11.74
CA GLN A 39 -12.17 -16.80 -12.27
C GLN A 39 -12.84 -17.62 -13.38
N PRO A 40 -12.14 -17.93 -14.49
CA PRO A 40 -12.75 -18.57 -15.66
C PRO A 40 -13.33 -19.97 -15.40
N GLU A 41 -12.81 -20.68 -14.40
CA GLU A 41 -13.08 -22.12 -14.20
C GLU A 41 -14.03 -22.42 -13.04
N SER A 42 -14.27 -21.46 -12.14
CA SER A 42 -14.95 -21.71 -10.87
C SER A 42 -16.17 -20.82 -10.59
N ASP A 43 -16.49 -19.85 -11.46
CA ASP A 43 -17.49 -18.79 -11.21
C ASP A 43 -17.26 -18.00 -9.90
N THR A 44 -16.19 -18.29 -9.16
CA THR A 44 -15.83 -17.64 -7.91
C THR A 44 -15.19 -16.30 -8.21
N ILE A 45 -15.50 -15.33 -7.37
CA ILE A 45 -14.89 -14.01 -7.36
C ILE A 45 -13.93 -14.00 -6.18
N THR A 46 -12.69 -13.62 -6.41
CA THR A 46 -11.64 -13.61 -5.37
C THR A 46 -10.99 -12.25 -5.26
N LEU A 47 -10.39 -11.96 -4.11
CA LEU A 47 -9.42 -10.86 -3.95
C LEU A 47 -7.99 -11.36 -4.03
N LEU A 48 -7.77 -12.60 -3.57
CA LEU A 48 -6.46 -13.20 -3.44
C LEU A 48 -6.49 -14.69 -3.80
N ASP A 49 -5.65 -15.04 -4.77
CA ASP A 49 -5.36 -16.41 -5.15
C ASP A 49 -3.88 -16.71 -4.91
N ILE A 50 -3.55 -17.97 -4.60
CA ILE A 50 -2.18 -18.48 -4.65
C ILE A 50 -2.04 -19.41 -5.83
N TYR A 51 -0.93 -19.30 -6.55
CA TYR A 51 -0.56 -20.19 -7.65
C TYR A 51 0.79 -20.86 -7.36
N ASP A 52 0.79 -22.19 -7.33
CA ASP A 52 2.01 -22.99 -7.28
C ASP A 52 2.49 -23.25 -8.71
N GLY A 53 3.57 -22.58 -9.12
CA GLY A 53 4.17 -22.76 -10.44
C GLY A 53 4.90 -24.10 -10.66
N THR A 54 5.16 -24.88 -9.61
CA THR A 54 5.74 -26.22 -9.71
C THR A 54 4.69 -27.25 -10.11
N ASN A 55 3.51 -27.21 -9.48
CA ASN A 55 2.43 -28.16 -9.72
C ASN A 55 1.35 -27.64 -10.68
N GLY A 56 1.37 -26.34 -10.99
CA GLY A 56 0.37 -25.68 -11.83
C GLY A 56 -1.00 -25.56 -11.15
N THR A 57 -1.04 -25.66 -9.82
CA THR A 57 -2.27 -25.64 -9.02
C THR A 57 -2.53 -24.26 -8.46
N SER A 58 -3.80 -23.86 -8.36
CA SER A 58 -4.22 -22.64 -7.69
C SER A 58 -5.11 -22.94 -6.48
N ARG A 59 -5.08 -22.02 -5.52
CA ARG A 59 -5.95 -22.03 -4.35
C ARG A 59 -6.50 -20.63 -4.09
N HIS A 60 -7.78 -20.56 -3.77
CA HIS A 60 -8.46 -19.33 -3.35
C HIS A 60 -8.31 -19.17 -1.85
N LEU A 61 -7.80 -18.02 -1.40
CA LEU A 61 -7.56 -17.76 0.02
C LEU A 61 -8.42 -16.65 0.59
N ILE A 62 -8.79 -15.66 -0.22
CA ILE A 62 -9.67 -14.57 0.20
C ILE A 62 -10.75 -14.37 -0.87
N ASP A 63 -11.99 -14.61 -0.44
CA ASP A 63 -13.18 -14.40 -1.26
C ASP A 63 -13.35 -12.93 -1.65
N GLY A 64 -13.87 -12.71 -2.84
CA GLY A 64 -14.24 -11.39 -3.32
C GLY A 64 -15.70 -11.07 -3.07
N TYR A 65 -16.08 -9.88 -3.50
CA TYR A 65 -17.38 -9.31 -3.27
C TYR A 65 -18.33 -9.63 -4.41
N THR A 66 -19.26 -10.54 -4.14
CA THR A 66 -20.18 -11.09 -5.15
C THR A 66 -21.02 -10.01 -5.85
N ASN A 67 -21.53 -9.03 -5.09
CA ASN A 67 -22.42 -7.98 -5.62
C ASN A 67 -21.68 -6.96 -6.51
N LEU A 68 -20.36 -6.86 -6.40
CA LEU A 68 -19.53 -6.00 -7.25
C LEU A 68 -19.01 -6.71 -8.51
N GLY A 69 -19.53 -7.89 -8.84
CA GLY A 69 -18.94 -8.79 -9.84
C GLY A 69 -18.35 -8.10 -11.08
N ASN A 70 -17.06 -8.34 -11.33
CA ASN A 70 -16.25 -7.78 -12.42
C ASN A 70 -16.06 -6.25 -12.43
N GLN A 71 -16.54 -5.52 -11.44
CA GLN A 71 -16.20 -4.10 -11.27
C GLN A 71 -14.80 -3.98 -10.67
N LEU A 72 -14.00 -3.08 -11.23
CA LEU A 72 -12.68 -2.77 -10.68
C LEU A 72 -12.87 -2.11 -9.32
N LEU A 73 -12.20 -2.68 -8.32
CA LEU A 73 -12.17 -2.04 -7.02
C LEU A 73 -11.30 -0.79 -7.08
N PRO A 74 -11.64 0.19 -6.25
CA PRO A 74 -11.08 1.51 -6.38
C PRO A 74 -9.67 1.58 -5.79
N SER A 75 -8.81 2.37 -6.44
CA SER A 75 -7.42 2.63 -6.04
C SER A 75 -7.13 4.13 -6.09
N PHE A 76 -6.36 4.64 -5.13
CA PHE A 76 -6.31 6.07 -4.87
C PHE A 76 -4.94 6.70 -5.10
N GLN A 77 -3.82 6.05 -4.76
CA GLN A 77 -2.49 6.69 -4.88
C GLN A 77 -1.30 5.77 -5.16
N GLN A 78 -1.17 4.60 -4.48
CA GLN A 78 -0.10 3.64 -4.77
C GLN A 78 -0.66 2.22 -4.82
N ASN A 79 -0.58 1.58 -5.98
CA ASN A 79 -0.95 0.17 -6.15
C ASN A 79 0.19 -0.73 -5.63
N ARG A 80 0.39 -0.78 -4.32
CA ARG A 80 1.09 -1.90 -3.70
C ARG A 80 0.17 -2.56 -2.70
N VAL A 81 -0.41 -3.67 -3.13
CA VAL A 81 -1.22 -4.52 -2.27
C VAL A 81 -0.36 -5.52 -1.51
N PHE A 82 0.88 -5.75 -1.97
CA PHE A 82 1.83 -6.65 -1.33
C PHE A 82 3.07 -5.94 -0.79
N THR A 83 3.47 -6.34 0.41
CA THR A 83 4.76 -5.93 1.01
C THR A 83 5.46 -7.13 1.62
N HIS A 84 6.73 -7.34 1.26
CA HIS A 84 7.55 -8.39 1.86
C HIS A 84 8.05 -7.97 3.24
N SER A 85 7.58 -8.65 4.28
CA SER A 85 8.19 -8.55 5.60
C SER A 85 9.42 -9.45 5.65
N ARG A 86 10.60 -8.81 5.58
CA ARG A 86 11.90 -9.52 5.49
C ARG A 86 12.17 -10.43 6.69
N ASN A 87 11.73 -10.01 7.87
CA ASN A 87 12.06 -10.68 9.13
C ASN A 87 11.14 -11.87 9.40
N ASP A 88 9.85 -11.72 9.12
CA ASP A 88 8.84 -12.75 9.37
C ASP A 88 8.75 -13.77 8.22
N ARG A 89 9.53 -13.58 7.14
CA ARG A 89 9.45 -14.36 5.90
C ARG A 89 7.99 -14.54 5.48
N GLU A 90 7.32 -13.43 5.29
CA GLU A 90 5.92 -13.41 4.90
C GLU A 90 5.67 -12.28 3.93
N VAL A 91 4.56 -12.39 3.22
CA VAL A 91 4.00 -11.31 2.42
C VAL A 91 2.80 -10.77 3.17
N LEU A 92 2.81 -9.47 3.42
CA LEU A 92 1.61 -8.76 3.86
C LEU A 92 0.75 -8.47 2.65
N PHE A 93 -0.55 -8.72 2.79
CA PHE A 93 -1.57 -8.32 1.84
C PHE A 93 -2.50 -7.32 2.52
N ALA A 94 -2.74 -6.18 1.88
CA ALA A 94 -3.72 -5.19 2.32
C ALA A 94 -4.69 -4.90 1.18
N HIS A 95 -5.95 -4.68 1.53
CA HIS A 95 -7.02 -4.44 0.56
C HIS A 95 -7.74 -3.13 0.87
N PRO A 96 -7.97 -2.23 -0.12
CA PRO A 96 -8.57 -0.91 0.14
C PRO A 96 -9.93 -0.93 0.87
N LEU A 97 -10.74 -1.97 0.64
CA LEU A 97 -12.08 -2.09 1.24
C LEU A 97 -12.15 -2.99 2.49
N SER A 98 -11.02 -3.34 3.09
CA SER A 98 -10.98 -4.18 4.30
C SER A 98 -10.11 -3.54 5.36
N ASN A 99 -10.51 -3.54 6.63
CA ASN A 99 -9.68 -3.12 7.76
C ASN A 99 -8.68 -4.17 8.26
N HIS A 100 -8.52 -5.27 7.52
CA HIS A 100 -7.55 -6.32 7.81
C HIS A 100 -6.30 -6.20 6.95
N ILE A 101 -5.17 -6.51 7.56
CA ILE A 101 -3.90 -6.81 6.88
C ILE A 101 -3.61 -8.28 7.12
N TRP A 102 -3.51 -9.04 6.04
CA TRP A 102 -3.25 -10.46 6.08
C TRP A 102 -1.75 -10.75 5.96
N SER A 103 -1.29 -11.77 6.68
CA SER A 103 0.03 -12.37 6.57
C SER A 103 -0.11 -13.67 5.79
N ILE A 104 0.71 -13.82 4.75
CA ILE A 104 0.74 -14.97 3.86
C ILE A 104 2.15 -15.56 3.89
N THR A 105 2.27 -16.81 4.31
CA THR A 105 3.58 -17.49 4.45
C THR A 105 3.76 -18.68 3.51
N SER A 106 2.67 -19.22 2.99
CA SER A 106 2.66 -20.34 2.05
C SER A 106 1.32 -20.41 1.31
N GLN A 107 1.22 -21.33 0.35
CA GLN A 107 -0.02 -21.63 -0.36
C GLN A 107 -1.22 -21.98 0.54
N ASP A 108 -0.96 -22.45 1.76
CA ASP A 108 -1.98 -22.95 2.69
C ASP A 108 -2.13 -22.08 3.94
N SER A 109 -1.39 -20.97 4.03
CA SER A 109 -1.26 -20.18 5.26
C SER A 109 -1.55 -18.71 4.98
N VAL A 110 -2.79 -18.33 5.28
CA VAL A 110 -3.25 -16.94 5.37
C VAL A 110 -3.84 -16.71 6.76
N ARG A 111 -3.50 -15.58 7.38
CA ARG A 111 -4.11 -15.15 8.64
C ARG A 111 -4.20 -13.64 8.70
N ILE A 112 -5.17 -13.14 9.45
CA ILE A 112 -5.21 -11.70 9.80
C ILE A 112 -4.06 -11.45 10.77
N LYS A 113 -3.11 -10.57 10.39
CA LYS A 113 -1.99 -10.14 11.26
C LYS A 113 -2.36 -8.88 12.03
N TYR A 114 -2.98 -7.92 11.33
CA TYR A 114 -3.44 -6.66 11.92
C TYR A 114 -4.90 -6.40 11.56
N THR A 115 -5.62 -5.82 12.51
CA THR A 115 -6.95 -5.23 12.29
C THR A 115 -6.88 -3.79 12.73
N LEU A 116 -7.28 -2.87 11.87
CA LEU A 116 -7.40 -1.46 12.23
C LEU A 116 -8.82 -1.14 12.65
N ASP A 117 -8.93 -0.55 13.83
CA ASP A 117 -10.21 -0.16 14.40
C ASP A 117 -10.33 1.37 14.41
N PHE A 118 -11.17 1.89 13.53
CA PHE A 118 -11.56 3.29 13.43
C PHE A 118 -12.89 3.57 14.17
N GLY A 119 -13.35 2.65 15.03
CA GLY A 119 -14.61 2.75 15.76
C GLY A 119 -15.83 2.76 14.85
N GLU A 120 -16.72 3.73 15.02
CA GLU A 120 -17.93 3.91 14.20
C GLU A 120 -17.62 4.19 12.72
N LYS A 121 -16.36 4.50 12.40
CA LYS A 121 -15.91 4.81 11.04
C LYS A 121 -15.28 3.63 10.30
N ASN A 122 -15.25 2.44 10.92
CA ASN A 122 -14.77 1.25 10.22
C ASN A 122 -15.54 1.00 8.92
N PRO A 123 -14.89 0.46 7.89
CA PRO A 123 -15.62 -0.25 6.85
C PRO A 123 -16.54 -1.28 7.53
N PRO A 124 -17.82 -1.42 7.12
CA PRO A 124 -18.66 -2.52 7.56
C PRO A 124 -17.95 -3.86 7.41
N GLU A 125 -18.28 -4.82 8.28
CA GLU A 125 -17.73 -6.18 8.22
C GLU A 125 -17.92 -6.82 6.82
N ASP A 126 -18.97 -6.41 6.08
CA ASP A 126 -19.33 -6.88 4.73
C ASP A 126 -19.30 -5.78 3.63
N ALA A 127 -18.42 -4.78 3.77
CA ALA A 127 -18.40 -3.57 2.92
C ALA A 127 -17.84 -3.79 1.51
N PRO A 128 -18.59 -4.43 0.59
CA PRO A 128 -19.35 -3.68 -0.40
C PRO A 128 -20.62 -4.38 -0.93
N GLU A 129 -21.17 -5.35 -0.20
CA GLU A 129 -22.42 -6.01 -0.59
C GLU A 129 -23.61 -5.04 -0.65
N MET A 130 -23.51 -3.90 0.04
CA MET A 130 -24.51 -2.83 0.04
C MET A 130 -24.45 -1.88 -1.16
N ILE A 131 -23.41 -1.98 -2.01
CA ILE A 131 -23.29 -1.13 -3.21
C ILE A 131 -24.17 -1.73 -4.31
N HIS A 132 -25.01 -0.90 -4.91
CA HIS A 132 -25.82 -1.35 -6.04
C HIS A 132 -24.95 -1.63 -7.28
N PRO A 133 -25.26 -2.65 -8.09
CA PRO A 133 -24.46 -3.00 -9.27
C PRO A 133 -24.36 -1.92 -10.36
N ASP A 134 -25.21 -0.89 -10.32
CA ASP A 134 -25.18 0.27 -11.22
C ASP A 134 -24.41 1.47 -10.65
N GLU A 135 -23.99 1.42 -9.38
CA GLU A 135 -23.17 2.46 -8.75
C GLU A 135 -21.68 2.10 -8.89
N SER A 136 -20.85 3.12 -9.17
CA SER A 136 -19.39 2.96 -9.16
C SER A 136 -18.92 2.64 -7.74
N PRO A 137 -18.11 1.59 -7.51
CA PRO A 137 -17.54 1.31 -6.19
C PRO A 137 -16.77 2.49 -5.63
N ALA A 138 -16.05 3.22 -6.48
CA ALA A 138 -15.32 4.41 -6.07
C ALA A 138 -16.26 5.47 -5.48
N ASP A 139 -17.35 5.76 -6.18
CA ASP A 139 -18.31 6.79 -5.80
C ASP A 139 -19.12 6.39 -4.55
N ALA A 140 -19.56 5.14 -4.50
CA ALA A 140 -20.28 4.59 -3.35
C ALA A 140 -19.41 4.65 -2.08
N VAL A 141 -18.15 4.23 -2.16
CA VAL A 141 -17.26 4.30 -0.99
C VAL A 141 -16.99 5.76 -0.60
N MET A 142 -16.79 6.67 -1.56
CA MET A 142 -16.61 8.11 -1.28
C MET A 142 -17.85 8.77 -0.64
N LYS A 143 -19.04 8.21 -0.91
CA LYS A 143 -20.33 8.73 -0.46
C LYS A 143 -20.75 8.17 0.89
N TYR A 144 -20.57 6.87 1.13
CA TYR A 144 -21.12 6.17 2.29
C TYR A 144 -20.08 5.78 3.34
N TRP A 145 -18.79 5.65 2.99
CA TRP A 145 -17.78 5.21 3.95
C TRP A 145 -16.87 6.34 4.41
N PRO A 146 -16.85 6.62 5.74
CA PRO A 146 -16.00 7.67 6.31
C PRO A 146 -14.52 7.28 6.29
N VAL A 147 -14.19 5.99 6.40
CA VAL A 147 -12.83 5.49 6.14
C VAL A 147 -12.85 4.73 4.83
N TYR A 148 -11.94 5.14 3.97
CA TYR A 148 -11.71 4.59 2.66
C TYR A 148 -10.27 4.10 2.64
N GLY A 149 -10.01 2.86 2.23
CA GLY A 149 -8.78 2.57 1.51
C GLY A 149 -7.51 2.53 2.33
N PHE A 150 -7.06 1.32 2.65
CA PHE A 150 -5.62 1.06 2.70
C PHE A 150 -5.03 1.38 1.34
N ASN A 151 -4.26 2.47 1.28
CA ASN A 151 -3.51 2.79 0.09
C ASN A 151 -2.25 1.94 0.01
N SER A 152 -1.64 1.68 1.16
CA SER A 152 -0.37 0.98 1.21
C SER A 152 0.00 0.67 2.66
N CYS A 153 0.80 -0.37 2.83
CA CYS A 153 1.26 -0.84 4.13
C CYS A 153 2.73 -1.22 4.03
N TRP A 154 3.56 -0.75 4.96
CA TRP A 154 4.94 -1.17 5.10
C TRP A 154 5.23 -1.56 6.53
N GLU A 155 6.02 -2.60 6.68
CA GLU A 155 6.36 -3.15 7.98
C GLU A 155 7.84 -3.45 8.06
N ASN A 156 8.46 -3.06 9.18
CA ASN A 156 9.79 -3.50 9.54
C ASN A 156 9.85 -3.92 11.03
N ASN A 157 11.06 -4.09 11.59
CA ASN A 157 11.20 -4.54 12.98
C ASN A 157 10.68 -3.54 14.00
N ARG A 158 10.63 -2.25 13.65
CA ARG A 158 10.28 -1.17 14.57
C ARG A 158 8.88 -0.61 14.32
N TYR A 159 8.46 -0.56 13.07
CA TYR A 159 7.27 0.16 12.65
C TYR A 159 6.35 -0.70 11.80
N LEU A 160 5.05 -0.44 11.95
CA LEU A 160 4.04 -0.70 10.94
C LEU A 160 3.54 0.67 10.48
N TYR A 161 3.82 1.03 9.23
CA TYR A 161 3.32 2.24 8.59
C TYR A 161 2.18 1.87 7.66
N ILE A 162 1.12 2.67 7.68
CA ILE A 162 -0.09 2.49 6.89
C ILE A 162 -0.50 3.85 6.38
N GLN A 163 -0.84 3.92 5.10
CA GLN A 163 -1.52 5.07 4.55
C GLN A 163 -3.00 4.73 4.34
N ALA A 164 -3.88 5.52 4.94
CA ALA A 164 -5.32 5.33 4.87
C ALA A 164 -6.02 6.63 4.49
N PHE A 165 -7.20 6.56 3.88
CA PHE A 165 -8.00 7.75 3.57
C PHE A 165 -9.16 7.84 4.59
N VAL A 166 -9.14 8.84 5.47
CA VAL A 166 -10.12 9.01 6.56
C VAL A 166 -10.80 10.37 6.41
N ASP A 167 -12.13 10.37 6.40
CA ASP A 167 -13.00 11.52 6.17
C ASP A 167 -12.61 12.35 4.95
N LYS A 168 -12.34 11.67 3.83
CA LYS A 168 -11.89 12.28 2.57
C LYS A 168 -10.50 12.93 2.63
N GLN A 169 -9.68 12.59 3.62
CA GLN A 169 -8.31 13.06 3.77
C GLN A 169 -7.35 11.89 3.88
N LEU A 170 -6.19 12.01 3.25
CA LEU A 170 -5.11 11.07 3.45
C LEU A 170 -4.57 11.21 4.88
N LYS A 171 -4.38 10.08 5.56
CA LYS A 171 -3.80 9.99 6.90
C LYS A 171 -2.67 8.98 6.86
N ASP A 172 -1.54 9.40 7.41
CA ASP A 172 -0.43 8.54 7.73
C ASP A 172 -0.68 7.96 9.12
N ILE A 173 -0.61 6.64 9.24
CA ILE A 173 -0.77 5.89 10.48
C ILE A 173 0.52 5.13 10.71
N LEU A 174 1.12 5.32 11.88
CA LEU A 174 2.36 4.67 12.26
C LEU A 174 2.17 4.02 13.62
N PHE A 175 2.34 2.71 13.67
CA PHE A 175 2.43 1.96 14.90
C PHE A 175 3.89 1.67 15.21
N ASP A 176 4.40 2.25 16.30
CA ASP A 176 5.70 1.90 16.87
C ASP A 176 5.54 0.63 17.72
N LYS A 177 6.14 -0.45 17.24
CA LYS A 177 6.05 -1.79 17.85
C LYS A 177 6.77 -1.86 19.19
N GLN A 178 7.80 -1.03 19.41
CA GLN A 178 8.59 -1.04 20.65
C GLN A 178 7.84 -0.32 21.77
N SER A 179 7.39 0.90 21.51
CA SER A 179 6.64 1.70 22.50
C SER A 179 5.16 1.30 22.58
N ARG A 180 4.66 0.53 21.59
CA ARG A 180 3.25 0.17 21.41
C ARG A 180 2.34 1.39 21.28
N GLN A 181 2.84 2.45 20.65
CA GLN A 181 2.10 3.68 20.41
C GLN A 181 1.69 3.78 18.95
N LEU A 182 0.47 4.30 18.74
CA LEU A 182 -0.08 4.59 17.43
C LEU A 182 -0.10 6.11 17.24
N TYR A 183 0.51 6.57 16.16
CA TYR A 183 0.47 7.95 15.71
C TYR A 183 -0.37 8.01 14.43
N ALA A 184 -1.28 8.98 14.36
CA ALA A 184 -2.12 9.18 13.18
C ALA A 184 -2.20 10.68 12.87
N GLY A 185 -1.98 11.05 11.61
CA GLY A 185 -2.00 12.45 11.21
C GLY A 185 -1.50 12.66 9.79
N TRP A 186 -1.21 13.91 9.46
CA TRP A 186 -0.39 14.21 8.30
C TRP A 186 1.05 14.20 8.80
N MET A 187 1.82 13.17 8.44
CA MET A 187 3.23 13.09 8.86
C MET A 187 4.05 13.96 7.93
N THR A 188 4.19 15.22 8.31
CA THR A 188 5.13 16.14 7.69
C THR A 188 6.51 15.91 8.30
N ASP A 189 7.55 16.02 7.47
CA ASP A 189 8.91 16.16 8.00
C ASP A 189 9.01 17.52 8.69
N ASP A 190 9.27 17.57 10.00
CA ASP A 190 9.47 18.82 10.74
C ASP A 190 10.63 19.68 10.18
N LEU A 191 11.54 19.07 9.41
CA LEU A 191 12.67 19.75 8.77
C LEU A 191 12.32 20.37 7.42
N ILE A 192 11.42 19.77 6.64
CA ILE A 192 11.17 20.14 5.23
C ILE A 192 9.73 20.64 5.02
N TYR A 193 8.80 20.35 5.93
CA TYR A 193 7.36 20.64 5.78
C TYR A 193 6.70 19.98 4.54
N CYS A 194 7.40 19.08 3.85
CA CYS A 194 6.84 18.27 2.78
C CYS A 194 6.31 16.94 3.33
N GLN A 195 5.27 16.41 2.69
CA GLN A 195 4.83 15.04 2.92
C GLN A 195 5.83 14.07 2.29
N ILE A 196 6.36 13.14 3.08
CA ILE A 196 7.17 12.05 2.54
C ILE A 196 6.23 11.00 1.96
N ARG A 197 6.39 10.66 0.68
CA ARG A 197 5.66 9.56 0.04
C ARG A 197 6.37 8.24 0.33
N PRO A 198 5.83 7.36 1.18
CA PRO A 198 6.44 6.06 1.47
C PRO A 198 6.53 5.18 0.21
N VAL A 199 7.56 4.34 0.13
CA VAL A 199 7.75 3.38 -0.98
C VAL A 199 8.27 2.02 -0.54
N GLU A 200 9.00 1.94 0.57
CA GLU A 200 9.58 0.70 1.07
C GLU A 200 9.93 0.81 2.56
N ALA A 201 10.31 -0.29 3.20
CA ALA A 201 10.96 -0.26 4.52
C ALA A 201 12.26 -1.07 4.52
N THR A 202 13.29 -0.54 5.18
CA THR A 202 14.46 -1.33 5.61
C THR A 202 14.13 -2.02 6.92
N ASP A 203 15.06 -2.79 7.49
CA ASP A 203 14.83 -3.48 8.77
C ASP A 203 14.47 -2.53 9.93
N GLU A 204 14.93 -1.27 9.88
CA GLU A 204 14.74 -0.29 10.96
C GLU A 204 14.16 1.05 10.51
N LEU A 205 14.33 1.42 9.24
CA LEU A 205 13.92 2.72 8.70
C LEU A 205 12.77 2.57 7.70
N LEU A 206 11.92 3.58 7.63
CA LEU A 206 11.01 3.75 6.51
C LEU A 206 11.76 4.42 5.36
N VAL A 207 11.39 4.05 4.14
CA VAL A 207 11.94 4.62 2.90
C VAL A 207 10.80 5.32 2.18
N GLY A 208 11.03 6.58 1.84
CA GLY A 208 10.09 7.39 1.09
C GLY A 208 10.79 8.33 0.14
N TYR A 209 10.02 9.17 -0.53
CA TYR A 209 10.56 10.22 -1.36
C TYR A 209 9.71 11.50 -1.30
N ILE A 210 10.37 12.62 -1.59
CA ILE A 210 9.73 13.91 -1.85
C ILE A 210 9.97 14.24 -3.32
N THR A 211 8.93 14.66 -4.05
CA THR A 211 9.09 15.03 -5.47
C THR A 211 9.78 16.38 -5.59
N ALA A 212 10.44 16.62 -6.73
CA ALA A 212 10.98 17.93 -7.05
C ALA A 212 9.88 19.00 -7.02
N ASP A 213 8.69 18.71 -7.55
CA ASP A 213 7.55 19.64 -7.56
C ASP A 213 7.09 20.06 -6.15
N ASP A 214 7.10 19.15 -5.18
CA ASP A 214 6.72 19.48 -3.80
C ASP A 214 7.75 20.42 -3.17
N LEU A 215 9.04 20.24 -3.48
CA LEU A 215 10.13 21.09 -2.98
C LEU A 215 10.13 22.47 -3.63
N ILE A 216 9.83 22.55 -4.93
CA ILE A 216 9.67 23.83 -5.63
C ILE A 216 8.45 24.58 -5.06
N SER A 217 7.34 23.89 -4.84
CA SER A 217 6.15 24.49 -4.21
C SER A 217 6.42 24.97 -2.79
N LEU A 218 7.27 24.26 -2.04
CA LEU A 218 7.73 24.67 -0.72
C LEU A 218 8.56 25.96 -0.79
N GLU A 219 9.43 26.12 -1.79
CA GLU A 219 10.21 27.34 -1.98
C GLU A 219 9.29 28.56 -2.16
N ASP A 220 8.29 28.45 -3.04
CA ASP A 220 7.29 29.49 -3.26
C ASP A 220 6.54 29.85 -1.96
N TYR A 221 6.16 28.82 -1.19
CA TYR A 221 5.51 29.00 0.10
C TYR A 221 6.41 29.75 1.10
N LEU A 222 7.67 29.34 1.26
CA LEU A 222 8.62 29.94 2.19
C LEU A 222 8.98 31.38 1.77
N ASN A 223 9.11 31.63 0.46
CA ASN A 223 9.33 32.98 -0.09
C ASN A 223 8.14 33.92 0.20
N SER A 224 6.92 33.39 0.33
CA SER A 224 5.75 34.17 0.76
C SER A 224 5.75 34.51 2.26
N ARG A 225 6.63 33.89 3.06
CA ARG A 225 6.72 34.04 4.52
C ARG A 225 8.15 34.34 4.99
N PRO A 226 8.67 35.55 4.71
CA PRO A 226 10.06 35.91 4.98
C PRO A 226 10.46 35.93 6.48
N GLU A 227 9.50 35.82 7.40
CA GLU A 227 9.77 35.74 8.84
C GLU A 227 10.19 34.32 9.31
N GLU A 228 9.93 33.30 8.51
CA GLU A 228 10.34 31.92 8.79
C GLU A 228 11.78 31.70 8.26
N LYS A 229 12.75 31.51 9.17
CA LYS A 229 14.13 31.17 8.75
C LYS A 229 14.15 29.79 8.11
N GLN A 230 14.51 29.74 6.84
CA GLN A 230 14.74 28.47 6.13
C GLN A 230 15.97 27.74 6.72
N PRO A 231 15.86 26.45 7.10
CA PRO A 231 17.03 25.65 7.41
C PRO A 231 17.92 25.51 6.17
N GLU A 232 19.23 25.68 6.31
CA GLU A 232 20.20 25.60 5.20
C GLU A 232 20.10 24.27 4.41
N GLN A 233 19.75 23.19 5.13
CA GLN A 233 19.52 21.88 4.52
C GLN A 233 18.36 21.91 3.52
N VAL A 234 17.26 22.60 3.82
CA VAL A 234 16.09 22.70 2.93
C VAL A 234 16.45 23.44 1.66
N THR A 235 17.18 24.56 1.76
CA THR A 235 17.64 25.33 0.60
C THR A 235 18.48 24.47 -0.35
N ARG A 236 19.45 23.71 0.17
CA ARG A 236 20.27 22.81 -0.66
C ARG A 236 19.46 21.72 -1.35
N LEU A 237 18.40 21.22 -0.70
CA LEU A 237 17.53 20.20 -1.28
C LEU A 237 16.66 20.79 -2.41
N ILE A 238 16.18 22.02 -2.24
CA ILE A 238 15.42 22.76 -3.26
C ILE A 238 16.30 23.06 -4.48
N GLU A 239 17.50 23.62 -4.26
CA GLU A 239 18.46 23.91 -5.34
C GLU A 239 18.77 22.66 -6.17
N ARG A 240 19.01 21.54 -5.49
CA ARG A 240 19.29 20.26 -6.16
C ARG A 240 18.07 19.74 -6.95
N ALA A 241 16.87 19.91 -6.41
CA ALA A 241 15.64 19.52 -7.10
C ALA A 241 15.41 20.37 -8.36
N GLN A 242 15.74 21.67 -8.33
CA GLN A 242 15.68 22.56 -9.50
C GLN A 242 16.73 22.21 -10.56
N GLU A 243 17.95 21.85 -10.14
CA GLU A 243 19.05 21.52 -11.06
C GLU A 243 18.88 20.13 -11.71
N GLU A 244 18.55 19.10 -10.92
CA GLU A 244 18.53 17.71 -11.38
C GLU A 244 17.13 17.23 -11.78
N GLY A 245 16.06 17.83 -11.26
CA GLY A 245 14.67 17.41 -11.48
C GLY A 245 14.29 16.05 -10.87
N ASN A 246 15.19 15.43 -10.10
CA ASN A 246 14.99 14.11 -9.50
C ASN A 246 14.33 14.21 -8.11
N PRO A 247 13.53 13.21 -7.70
CA PRO A 247 13.00 13.15 -6.34
C PRO A 247 14.12 12.91 -5.32
N ILE A 248 13.90 13.38 -4.10
CA ILE A 248 14.79 13.13 -2.97
C ILE A 248 14.33 11.87 -2.26
N VAL A 249 15.21 10.87 -2.14
CA VAL A 249 14.94 9.66 -1.36
C VAL A 249 15.27 9.92 0.10
N CYS A 250 14.30 9.64 0.98
CA CYS A 250 14.38 9.85 2.42
C CYS A 250 14.43 8.50 3.13
N LEU A 251 15.41 8.34 4.01
CA LEU A 251 15.46 7.26 5.01
C LEU A 251 15.12 7.89 6.36
N TYR A 252 14.01 7.50 6.96
CA TYR A 252 13.48 8.19 8.12
C TYR A 252 12.97 7.23 9.20
N HIS A 253 12.98 7.74 10.43
CA HIS A 253 12.36 7.12 11.60
C HIS A 253 11.74 8.25 12.43
N MET A 254 10.66 7.94 13.14
CA MET A 254 10.10 8.90 14.09
C MET A 254 10.95 8.94 15.37
N LYS A 255 11.04 10.12 15.99
CA LYS A 255 11.73 10.33 17.26
C LYS A 255 10.73 10.45 18.40
#